data_AF-A0A9E6CNP9-F1
#
_entry.id   AF-A0A9E6CNP9-F1
#
_cell.length_a   1.000
_cell.length_b   1.000
_cell.length_c   1.000
_cell.angle_alpha   90.00
_cell.angle_beta   90.00
_cell.angle_gamma   90.00
#
_symmetry.space_group_name_H-M   'P 1'
#
loop_
_entity.id
_entity.type
_entity.pdbx_description
1 polymer ?
#
loop_
_entity_poly.entity_id
_entity_poly.type
_entity_poly.pdbx_seq_one_letter_code
_entity_poly.pdbx_strand_id
1 'polypeptide(L)'
;MNIFDELRTIYSEIDNTYATIELQERARRHVRKEQQYQRKRELNDQAYFLFMFSRLEDRIKELSDNLIDFQHNNLTNWSYKRTWNILYKRKNQNSNSIYFMDRVALLTEMGETDYNLIERYYKQRNKIAHGQTFTIPINIPTVIVHMKHLYSDLKK
;
A
#
# COMPACT_ATOMS: atom_id res chain seq x y z
N MET A 1 -20.16 -0.63 -2.19
CA MET A 1 -19.15 -1.65 -1.86
C MET A 1 -17.78 -1.02 -2.08
N ASN A 2 -16.88 -1.02 -1.10
CA ASN A 2 -15.54 -0.42 -1.26
C ASN A 2 -14.67 -1.37 -2.12
N ILE A 3 -13.78 -0.85 -2.96
CA ILE A 3 -12.86 -1.64 -3.79
C ILE A 3 -12.08 -2.68 -2.98
N PHE A 4 -11.74 -2.38 -1.72
CA PHE A 4 -11.06 -3.33 -0.82
C PHE A 4 -11.95 -4.51 -0.39
N ASP A 5 -13.27 -4.31 -0.30
CA ASP A 5 -14.21 -5.40 0.01
C ASP A 5 -14.37 -6.34 -1.20
N GLU A 6 -14.40 -5.78 -2.42
CA GLU A 6 -14.37 -6.56 -3.67
C GLU A 6 -13.08 -7.37 -3.80
N LEU A 7 -11.92 -6.72 -3.61
CA LEU A 7 -10.62 -7.38 -3.65
C LEU A 7 -10.52 -8.50 -2.63
N ARG A 8 -11.11 -8.34 -1.44
CA ARG A 8 -11.15 -9.38 -0.42
C ARG A 8 -11.89 -10.62 -0.90
N THR A 9 -13.05 -10.44 -1.52
CA THR A 9 -13.85 -11.54 -2.05
C THR A 9 -13.10 -12.28 -3.13
N ILE A 10 -12.60 -11.57 -4.15
CA ILE A 10 -11.89 -12.18 -5.28
C ILE A 10 -10.60 -12.86 -4.80
N TYR A 11 -9.84 -12.22 -3.91
CA TYR A 11 -8.65 -12.83 -3.32
C TYR A 11 -8.99 -14.15 -2.61
N SER A 12 -10.04 -14.15 -1.78
CA SER A 12 -10.43 -15.33 -1.01
C SER A 12 -10.88 -16.47 -1.92
N GLU A 13 -11.60 -16.19 -3.00
CA GLU A 13 -12.00 -17.19 -3.99
C GLU A 13 -10.78 -17.85 -4.66
N ILE A 14 -9.82 -17.04 -5.10
CA ILE A 14 -8.59 -17.52 -5.76
C ILE A 14 -7.71 -18.30 -4.77
N ASP A 15 -7.50 -17.77 -3.56
CA ASP A 15 -6.66 -18.41 -2.55
C ASP A 15 -7.26 -19.76 -2.11
N ASN A 16 -8.57 -19.81 -1.85
CA ASN A 16 -9.25 -21.06 -1.51
C ASN A 16 -9.16 -22.09 -2.64
N THR A 17 -9.26 -21.66 -3.90
CA THR A 17 -9.10 -22.55 -5.06
C THR A 17 -7.71 -23.16 -5.09
N TYR A 18 -6.67 -22.34 -4.95
CA TYR A 18 -5.29 -22.85 -4.95
C TYR A 18 -4.95 -23.69 -3.73
N ALA A 19 -5.41 -23.30 -2.53
CA ALA A 19 -5.23 -24.07 -1.31
C ALA A 19 -5.90 -25.46 -1.40
N THR A 20 -7.09 -25.53 -2.00
CA THR A 20 -7.78 -26.80 -2.23
C THR A 20 -6.99 -27.71 -3.16
N ILE A 21 -6.45 -27.16 -4.26
CA ILE A 21 -5.63 -27.94 -5.19
C ILE A 21 -4.32 -28.39 -4.54
N GLU A 22 -3.67 -27.53 -3.76
CA GLU A 22 -2.46 -27.86 -3.00
C GLU A 22 -2.69 -29.07 -2.07
N LEU A 23 -3.80 -29.05 -1.31
CA LEU A 23 -4.17 -30.16 -0.42
C LEU A 23 -4.45 -31.46 -1.18
N GLN A 24 -5.15 -31.39 -2.32
CA GLN A 24 -5.42 -32.55 -3.16
C GLN A 24 -4.15 -33.16 -3.73
N GLU A 25 -3.24 -32.33 -4.24
CA GLU A 25 -1.98 -32.80 -4.82
C GLU A 25 -1.01 -33.32 -3.75
N ARG A 26 -1.02 -32.75 -2.53
CA ARG A 26 -0.32 -33.28 -1.36
C ARG A 26 -0.83 -34.68 -0.99
N ALA A 27 -2.16 -34.87 -0.94
CA ALA A 27 -2.76 -36.18 -0.68
C ALA A 27 -2.36 -37.23 -1.74
N ARG A 28 -2.18 -36.79 -2.99
CA ARG A 28 -1.70 -37.62 -4.11
C ARG A 28 -0.16 -37.78 -4.16
N ARG A 29 0.58 -37.15 -3.24
CA ARG A 29 2.06 -37.11 -3.21
C ARG A 29 2.69 -36.51 -4.48
N HIS A 30 1.98 -35.64 -5.18
CA HIS A 30 2.48 -34.94 -6.37
C HIS A 30 3.27 -33.69 -6.00
N VAL A 31 4.46 -33.87 -5.44
CA VAL A 31 5.32 -32.79 -4.89
C VAL A 31 5.54 -31.63 -5.87
N ARG A 32 5.77 -31.92 -7.16
CA ARG A 32 5.98 -30.87 -8.18
C ARG A 32 4.75 -29.98 -8.38
N LYS A 33 3.55 -30.57 -8.36
CA LYS A 33 2.30 -29.83 -8.52
C LYS A 33 1.97 -29.04 -7.26
N GLU A 34 2.19 -29.61 -6.08
CA GLU A 34 2.09 -28.90 -4.81
C GLU A 34 2.94 -27.62 -4.81
N GLN A 35 4.23 -27.74 -5.14
CA GLN A 35 5.15 -26.60 -5.26
C GLN A 35 4.69 -25.57 -6.30
N GLN A 36 4.15 -26.03 -7.43
CA GLN A 36 3.62 -25.13 -8.46
C GLN A 36 2.45 -24.28 -7.95
N TYR A 37 1.50 -24.88 -7.22
CA TYR A 37 0.35 -24.14 -6.68
C TYR A 37 0.74 -23.26 -5.49
N GLN A 38 1.66 -23.71 -4.64
CA GLN A 38 2.26 -22.85 -3.61
C GLN A 38 2.89 -21.60 -4.24
N ARG A 39 3.67 -21.76 -5.31
CA ARG A 39 4.26 -20.63 -6.03
C ARG A 39 3.21 -19.70 -6.65
N LYS A 40 2.11 -20.25 -7.17
CA LYS A 40 0.99 -19.43 -7.68
C LYS A 40 0.34 -18.60 -6.58
N ARG A 41 0.17 -19.15 -5.37
CA ARG A 41 -0.35 -18.42 -4.21
C ARG A 41 0.58 -17.27 -3.81
N GLU A 42 1.88 -17.52 -3.71
CA GLU A 42 2.87 -16.47 -3.41
C GLU A 42 2.84 -15.31 -4.41
N LEU A 43 2.74 -15.63 -5.72
CA LEU A 43 2.65 -14.62 -6.76
C LEU A 43 1.33 -13.84 -6.69
N ASN A 44 0.23 -14.53 -6.37
CA ASN A 44 -1.07 -13.90 -6.16
C ASN A 44 -1.02 -12.92 -4.98
N ASP A 45 -0.44 -13.33 -3.85
CA ASP A 45 -0.27 -12.46 -2.67
C ASP A 45 0.52 -11.20 -3.02
N GLN A 46 1.66 -11.35 -3.70
CA GLN A 46 2.49 -10.22 -4.13
C GLN A 46 1.73 -9.28 -5.06
N ALA A 47 1.01 -9.81 -6.05
CA ALA A 47 0.23 -9.02 -7.00
C ALA A 47 -0.89 -8.22 -6.29
N TYR A 48 -1.64 -8.88 -5.40
CA TYR A 48 -2.70 -8.24 -4.62
C TYR A 48 -2.14 -7.17 -3.69
N PHE A 49 -1.04 -7.46 -3.00
CA PHE A 49 -0.37 -6.49 -2.16
C PHE A 49 0.06 -5.24 -2.94
N LEU A 50 0.75 -5.43 -4.07
CA LEU A 50 1.20 -4.31 -4.91
C LEU A 50 0.02 -3.48 -5.43
N PHE A 51 -1.05 -4.13 -5.86
CA PHE A 51 -2.24 -3.45 -6.36
C PHE A 51 -2.95 -2.64 -5.27
N MET A 52 -3.10 -3.19 -4.06
CA MET A 52 -3.70 -2.43 -2.96
C MET A 52 -2.80 -1.27 -2.52
N PHE A 53 -1.49 -1.49 -2.46
CA PHE A 53 -0.54 -0.47 -2.07
C PHE A 53 -0.53 0.70 -3.07
N SER A 54 -0.63 0.44 -4.38
CA SER A 54 -0.68 1.52 -5.38
C SER A 54 -1.92 2.41 -5.22
N ARG A 55 -3.07 1.84 -4.83
CA ARG A 55 -4.28 2.62 -4.51
C ARG A 55 -4.08 3.51 -3.30
N LEU A 56 -3.38 3.03 -2.27
CA LEU A 56 -3.01 3.84 -1.12
C LEU A 56 -2.00 4.93 -1.49
N GLU A 57 -1.00 4.62 -2.34
CA GLU A 57 -0.02 5.59 -2.84
C GLU A 57 -0.71 6.77 -3.55
N ASP A 58 -1.65 6.47 -4.45
CA ASP A 58 -2.43 7.47 -5.17
C ASP A 58 -3.27 8.34 -4.22
N ARG A 59 -3.92 7.71 -3.23
CA ARG A 59 -4.73 8.44 -2.24
C ARG A 59 -3.90 9.37 -1.37
N ILE A 60 -2.74 8.92 -0.89
CA ILE A 60 -1.80 9.75 -0.11
C ILE A 60 -1.31 10.92 -0.95
N LYS A 61 -1.01 10.68 -2.23
CA LYS A 61 -0.62 11.74 -3.16
C LYS A 61 -1.72 12.79 -3.30
N GLU A 62 -2.95 12.38 -3.57
CA GLU A 62 -4.11 13.28 -3.68
C GLU A 62 -4.33 14.10 -2.40
N LEU A 63 -4.37 13.45 -1.23
CA LEU A 63 -4.59 14.11 0.05
C LEU A 63 -3.49 15.10 0.41
N SER A 64 -2.23 14.71 0.22
CA SER A 64 -1.09 15.59 0.48
C SER A 64 -1.05 16.77 -0.49
N ASP A 65 -1.39 16.55 -1.76
CA ASP A 65 -1.50 17.61 -2.75
C ASP A 65 -2.60 18.62 -2.39
N ASN A 66 -3.77 18.16 -1.93
CA ASN A 66 -4.86 19.03 -1.47
C ASN A 66 -4.47 19.82 -0.21
N LEU A 67 -3.78 19.18 0.73
CA LEU A 67 -3.28 19.86 1.93
C LEU A 67 -2.28 20.96 1.59
N ILE A 68 -1.34 20.68 0.68
CA ILE A 68 -0.34 21.66 0.23
C ILE A 68 -1.04 22.86 -0.41
N ASP A 69 -2.02 22.64 -1.29
CA ASP A 69 -2.77 23.72 -1.94
C ASP A 69 -3.55 24.54 -0.92
N PHE A 70 -4.23 23.88 0.01
CA PHE A 70 -4.99 24.53 1.06
C PHE A 70 -4.10 25.43 1.93
N GLN A 71 -2.96 24.91 2.40
CA GLN A 71 -2.05 25.67 3.27
C GLN A 71 -1.34 26.80 2.51
N HIS A 72 -0.94 26.58 1.26
CA HIS A 72 -0.37 27.61 0.40
C HIS A 72 -1.33 28.80 0.20
N ASN A 73 -2.62 28.51 -0.02
CA ASN A 73 -3.61 29.53 -0.36
C ASN A 73 -4.15 30.27 0.86
N ASN A 74 -4.30 29.59 2.01
CA ASN A 74 -4.99 30.17 3.18
C ASN A 74 -4.04 30.77 4.23
N LEU A 75 -2.77 30.35 4.29
CA LEU A 75 -1.84 30.93 5.25
C LEU A 75 -1.43 32.36 4.86
N THR A 76 -1.58 33.28 5.80
CA THR A 76 -1.21 34.69 5.67
C THR A 76 0.15 35.00 6.31
N ASN A 77 0.47 34.34 7.43
CA ASN A 77 1.75 34.51 8.10
C ASN A 77 2.89 33.89 7.28
N TRP A 78 3.84 34.73 6.85
CA TRP A 78 4.98 34.35 6.02
C TRP A 78 5.85 33.23 6.63
N SER A 79 6.06 33.25 7.94
CA SER A 79 6.94 32.29 8.63
C SER A 79 6.45 30.86 8.51
N TYR A 80 5.13 30.66 8.54
CA TYR A 80 4.48 29.37 8.29
C TYR A 80 4.32 29.09 6.80
N LYS A 81 4.02 30.10 5.98
CA LYS A 81 3.77 29.96 4.54
C LYS A 81 5.01 29.53 3.74
N ARG A 82 6.22 29.97 4.12
CA ARG A 82 7.44 29.74 3.33
C ARG A 82 7.71 28.25 3.03
N THR A 83 7.45 27.36 3.99
CA THR A 83 7.64 25.91 3.81
C THR A 83 6.63 25.36 2.80
N TRP A 84 5.36 25.80 2.88
CA TRP A 84 4.31 25.41 1.94
C TRP A 84 4.57 25.94 0.52
N ASN A 85 5.16 27.13 0.37
CA ASN A 85 5.57 27.65 -0.94
C ASN A 85 6.63 26.77 -1.61
N ILE A 86 7.59 26.24 -0.83
CA ILE A 86 8.61 25.31 -1.35
C ILE A 86 7.94 24.01 -1.81
N LEU A 87 7.05 23.45 -1.00
CA LEU A 87 6.32 22.22 -1.32
C LEU A 87 5.41 22.40 -2.54
N TYR A 88 4.67 23.50 -2.60
CA TYR A 88 3.80 23.86 -3.74
C TYR A 88 4.61 23.98 -5.04
N LYS A 89 5.75 24.67 -5.00
CA LYS A 89 6.65 24.77 -6.15
C LYS A 89 7.17 23.40 -6.60
N ARG A 90 7.62 22.55 -5.66
CA ARG A 90 8.12 21.19 -5.94
C ARG A 90 7.03 20.35 -6.60
N LYS A 91 5.85 20.25 -5.98
CA LYS A 91 4.67 19.55 -6.51
C LYS A 91 4.39 19.94 -7.97
N ASN A 92 4.37 21.23 -8.28
CA ASN A 92 4.03 21.74 -9.62
C ASN A 92 5.14 21.57 -10.66
N GLN A 93 6.41 21.51 -10.25
CA GLN A 93 7.53 21.24 -11.17
C GLN A 93 7.58 19.77 -11.59
N ASN A 94 7.40 18.87 -10.63
CA ASN A 94 7.33 17.44 -10.87
C ASN A 94 6.57 16.80 -9.71
N SER A 95 5.46 16.11 -9.99
CA SER A 95 4.63 15.49 -8.95
C SER A 95 5.37 14.42 -8.12
N ASN A 96 6.50 13.90 -8.63
CA ASN A 96 7.37 12.93 -7.95
C ASN A 96 8.54 13.58 -7.20
N SER A 97 8.62 14.92 -7.16
CA SER A 97 9.70 15.63 -6.45
C SER A 97 9.57 15.61 -4.92
N ILE A 98 8.37 15.28 -4.41
CA ILE A 98 8.13 15.05 -2.99
C ILE A 98 8.13 13.54 -2.78
N TYR A 99 9.04 13.05 -1.93
CA TYR A 99 9.16 11.63 -1.63
C TYR A 99 7.88 11.10 -0.98
N PHE A 100 7.56 9.82 -1.22
CA PHE A 100 6.34 9.20 -0.71
C PHE A 100 6.22 9.32 0.81
N MET A 101 7.28 8.98 1.56
CA MET A 101 7.25 9.07 3.03
C MET A 101 7.18 10.52 3.56
N ASP A 102 7.66 11.51 2.80
CA ASP A 102 7.45 12.92 3.16
C ASP A 102 5.97 13.29 3.04
N ARG A 103 5.28 12.78 2.02
CA ARG A 103 3.82 12.96 1.87
C ARG A 103 3.06 12.29 3.02
N VAL A 104 3.51 11.12 3.47
CA VAL A 104 2.94 10.44 4.64
C VAL A 104 3.15 11.28 5.90
N ALA A 105 4.35 11.84 6.11
CA ALA A 105 4.65 12.72 7.24
C ALA A 105 3.85 14.03 7.23
N LEU A 106 3.37 14.47 6.06
CA LEU A 106 2.43 15.60 5.99
C LEU A 106 1.03 15.22 6.45
N LEU A 107 0.63 13.96 6.32
CA LEU A 107 -0.73 13.49 6.61
C LEU A 107 -0.87 12.82 7.98
N THR A 108 0.22 12.32 8.53
CA THR A 108 0.26 11.55 9.78
C THR A 108 1.37 12.08 10.68
N GLU A 109 1.23 11.85 11.98
CA GLU A 109 2.29 12.15 12.93
C GLU A 109 3.44 11.14 12.80
N MET A 110 4.67 11.63 12.70
CA MET A 110 5.84 10.77 12.53
C MET A 110 6.07 9.91 13.76
N GLY A 111 6.28 8.61 13.55
CA GLY A 111 6.49 7.65 14.63
C GLY A 111 5.21 7.09 15.24
N GLU A 112 4.04 7.59 14.85
CA GLU A 112 2.75 7.05 15.27
C GLU A 112 2.35 5.80 14.48
N THR A 113 1.31 5.13 14.97
CA THR A 113 0.84 3.82 14.48
C THR A 113 0.66 3.79 12.95
N ASP A 114 -0.06 4.75 12.38
CA ASP A 114 -0.34 4.79 10.94
C ASP A 114 0.90 5.10 10.11
N TYR A 115 1.76 6.02 10.58
CA TYR A 115 3.02 6.35 9.93
C TYR A 115 3.92 5.10 9.83
N ASN A 116 4.12 4.41 10.95
CA ASN A 116 4.95 3.21 11.01
C ASN A 116 4.36 2.05 10.19
N LEU A 117 3.03 1.93 10.16
CA LEU A 117 2.34 0.93 9.36
C LEU A 117 2.55 1.15 7.86
N ILE A 118 2.38 2.39 7.39
CA ILE A 118 2.66 2.76 5.99
C ILE A 118 4.14 2.57 5.67
N GLU A 119 5.04 2.97 6.56
CA GLU A 119 6.49 2.81 6.36
C GLU A 119 6.87 1.33 6.19
N ARG A 120 6.31 0.45 7.03
CA ARG A 120 6.52 -1.00 6.94
C ARG A 120 6.05 -1.56 5.60
N TYR A 121 4.86 -1.16 5.15
CA TYR A 121 4.34 -1.61 3.86
C TYR A 121 5.08 -1.01 2.67
N TYR A 122 5.54 0.22 2.78
CA TYR A 122 6.37 0.85 1.76
C TYR A 122 7.70 0.10 1.58
N LYS A 123 8.35 -0.26 2.70
CA LYS A 123 9.55 -1.12 2.68
C LYS A 123 9.25 -2.47 2.02
N GLN A 124 8.14 -3.11 2.37
CA GLN A 124 7.71 -4.38 1.78
C GLN A 124 7.45 -4.26 0.27
N ARG A 125 6.75 -3.22 -0.17
CA ARG A 125 6.49 -2.92 -1.58
C ARG A 125 7.77 -2.76 -2.37
N ASN A 126 8.75 -2.03 -1.86
CA ASN A 126 10.03 -1.85 -2.53
C ASN A 126 10.80 -3.18 -2.66
N LYS A 127 10.77 -4.03 -1.63
CA LYS A 127 11.36 -5.37 -1.73
C LYS A 127 10.71 -6.19 -2.86
N ILE A 128 9.38 -6.13 -2.99
CA ILE A 128 8.64 -6.93 -3.99
C ILE A 128 8.96 -6.40 -5.39
N ALA A 129 8.91 -5.08 -5.57
CA ALA A 129 9.20 -4.42 -6.83
C ALA A 129 10.64 -4.68 -7.32
N HIS A 130 11.59 -4.88 -6.42
CA HIS A 130 12.99 -5.21 -6.75
C HIS A 130 13.27 -6.72 -6.85
N GLY A 131 12.24 -7.57 -6.80
CA GLY A 131 12.39 -9.01 -6.97
C GLY A 131 13.16 -9.72 -5.85
N GLN A 132 13.20 -9.13 -4.64
CA GLN A 132 13.85 -9.77 -3.50
C GLN A 132 13.09 -11.03 -3.07
N THR A 133 13.80 -12.03 -2.57
CA THR A 133 13.20 -13.27 -2.07
C THR A 133 12.58 -13.05 -0.70
N PHE A 134 11.36 -13.53 -0.50
CA PHE A 134 10.64 -13.37 0.78
C PHE A 134 10.71 -14.67 1.58
N THR A 135 11.17 -14.57 2.82
CA THR A 135 11.05 -15.66 3.81
C THR A 135 9.76 -15.58 4.61
N ILE A 136 9.04 -14.45 4.54
CA ILE A 136 7.83 -14.19 5.31
C ILE A 136 6.65 -14.04 4.32
N PRO A 137 5.63 -14.92 4.40
CA PRO A 137 4.41 -14.80 3.60
C PRO A 137 3.67 -13.49 3.87
N ILE A 138 3.01 -12.95 2.84
CA ILE A 138 2.18 -11.76 2.98
C ILE A 138 0.79 -12.20 3.46
N ASN A 139 0.41 -11.83 4.68
CA ASN A 139 -0.95 -12.06 5.15
C ASN A 139 -1.91 -11.05 4.52
N ILE A 140 -2.44 -11.38 3.35
CA ILE A 140 -3.34 -10.51 2.58
C ILE A 140 -4.63 -10.15 3.32
N PRO A 141 -5.31 -11.06 4.05
CA PRO A 141 -6.43 -10.68 4.91
C PRO A 141 -6.11 -9.54 5.88
N THR A 142 -4.95 -9.60 6.55
CA THR A 142 -4.49 -8.52 7.44
C THR A 142 -4.17 -7.24 6.66
N VAL A 143 -3.50 -7.36 5.50
CA VAL A 143 -3.19 -6.21 4.64
C VAL A 143 -4.47 -5.51 4.21
N ILE A 144 -5.52 -6.23 3.81
CA ILE A 144 -6.80 -5.64 3.39
C ILE A 144 -7.41 -4.80 4.52
N VAL A 145 -7.43 -5.32 5.74
CA VAL A 145 -7.97 -4.59 6.91
C VAL A 145 -7.19 -3.29 7.13
N HIS A 146 -5.86 -3.38 7.12
CA HIS A 146 -5.00 -2.20 7.28
C HIS A 146 -5.14 -1.20 6.13
N MET A 147 -5.20 -1.66 4.87
CA MET A 147 -5.37 -0.79 3.72
C MET A 147 -6.72 -0.08 3.75
N LYS A 148 -7.78 -0.79 4.17
CA LYS A 148 -9.11 -0.18 4.35
C LYS A 148 -9.08 0.91 5.41
N HIS A 149 -8.49 0.64 6.58
CA HIS A 149 -8.27 1.59 7.67
C HIS A 149 -7.53 2.84 7.17
N LEU A 150 -6.34 2.66 6.61
CA LEU A 150 -5.50 3.77 6.13
C LEU A 150 -6.20 4.57 5.02
N TYR A 151 -6.92 3.92 4.12
CA TYR A 151 -7.61 4.59 3.03
C TYR A 151 -8.82 5.41 3.52
N SER A 152 -9.53 4.96 4.57
CA SER A 152 -10.68 5.68 5.12
C SER A 152 -10.30 6.76 6.11
N ASP A 153 -9.27 6.54 6.92
CA ASP A 153 -9.00 7.33 8.13
C ASP A 153 -7.98 8.43 7.91
N LEU A 154 -7.22 8.37 6.81
CA LEU A 154 -6.48 9.52 6.29
C LEU A 154 -7.49 10.57 5.77
N LYS A 155 -8.15 11.27 6.68
CA LYS A 155 -8.99 12.45 6.41
C LYS A 155 -8.33 13.67 7.05
N LYS A 156 -8.21 14.73 6.27
CA LYS A 156 -8.02 16.09 6.77
C LYS A 156 -9.23 16.91 6.37
#